data_AF-A0A9P8MB75-F1
#
_entry.id   AF-A0A9P8MB75-F1
#
_cell.length_a   1.000
_cell.length_b   1.000
_cell.length_c   1.000
_cell.angle_alpha   90.00
_cell.angle_beta   90.00
_cell.angle_gamma   90.00
#
_symmetry.space_group_name_H-M   'P 1'
#
loop_
_entity.id
_entity.type
_entity.pdbx_description
1 polymer ?
#
loop_
_entity_poly.entity_id
_entity_poly.type
_entity_poly.pdbx_seq_one_letter_code
_entity_poly.pdbx_strand_id
1 'polypeptide(L)'
;MPHKQQRVSLMDLKPEEMKAISAIVSGDAAAKDKAFAEGLYIAGSRYVMARADGRSIYARQGRLGVAIAKTKQAIVVGHHGETGVAGNASSTVEGLADYLIGQGY
;
A
#
# COMPACT_ATOMS: atom_id res chain seq x y z
N MET A 1 -23.82 -22.46 13.55
CA MET A 1 -23.51 -21.50 12.46
C MET A 1 -22.01 -21.39 12.38
N PRO A 2 -21.33 -21.86 11.33
CA PRO A 2 -19.88 -21.83 11.29
C PRO A 2 -19.44 -20.40 10.97
N HIS A 3 -18.71 -19.78 11.89
CA HIS A 3 -17.91 -18.61 11.61
C HIS A 3 -16.97 -18.96 10.45
N LYS A 4 -17.28 -18.49 9.24
CA LYS A 4 -16.26 -18.32 8.20
C LYS A 4 -15.29 -17.29 8.75
N GLN A 5 -14.30 -17.76 9.49
CA GLN A 5 -13.05 -17.06 9.69
C GLN A 5 -12.61 -16.70 8.28
N GLN A 6 -12.82 -15.45 7.90
CA GLN A 6 -12.43 -14.90 6.62
C GLN A 6 -10.94 -15.18 6.54
N ARG A 7 -10.56 -16.20 5.76
CA ARG A 7 -9.17 -16.51 5.49
C ARG A 7 -8.56 -15.17 5.12
N VAL A 8 -7.59 -14.72 5.92
CA VAL A 8 -6.73 -13.62 5.54
C VAL A 8 -6.16 -14.08 4.21
N SER A 9 -6.71 -13.55 3.11
CA SER A 9 -6.14 -13.80 1.80
C SER A 9 -4.72 -13.27 1.93
N LEU A 10 -3.74 -14.14 1.73
CA LEU A 10 -2.37 -13.69 1.56
C LEU A 10 -2.41 -12.56 0.53
N MET A 11 -1.68 -11.49 0.81
CA MET A 11 -1.59 -10.34 -0.07
C MET A 11 -0.77 -10.75 -1.31
N ASP A 12 -1.40 -11.51 -2.21
CA ASP A 12 -0.78 -12.04 -3.41
C ASP A 12 -0.74 -10.96 -4.49
N LEU A 13 0.34 -10.17 -4.47
CA LEU A 13 0.59 -9.14 -5.46
C LEU A 13 1.05 -9.77 -6.78
N LYS A 14 0.38 -9.42 -7.87
CA LYS A 14 0.84 -9.79 -9.21
C LYS A 14 2.07 -8.95 -9.61
N PRO A 15 2.92 -9.45 -10.52
CA PRO A 15 4.08 -8.69 -11.00
C PRO A 15 3.76 -7.28 -11.51
N GLU A 16 2.62 -7.12 -12.19
CA GLU A 16 2.17 -5.83 -12.72
C GLU A 16 1.79 -4.85 -11.60
N GLU A 17 1.19 -5.35 -10.53
CA GLU A 17 0.83 -4.56 -9.34
C GLU A 17 2.09 -4.10 -8.60
N MET A 18 3.07 -4.99 -8.40
CA MET A 18 4.38 -4.64 -7.82
C MET A 18 5.11 -3.59 -8.67
N LYS A 19 5.07 -3.73 -10.00
CA LYS A 19 5.68 -2.76 -10.92
C LYS A 19 5.02 -1.39 -10.82
N ALA A 20 3.69 -1.33 -10.76
CA ALA A 20 2.96 -0.08 -10.59
C ALA A 20 3.31 0.60 -9.27
N ILE A 21 3.30 -0.14 -8.16
CA ILE A 21 3.70 0.38 -6.84
C ILE A 21 5.11 0.94 -6.90
N SER A 22 6.08 0.14 -7.38
CA SER A 22 7.50 0.51 -7.45
C SER A 22 7.76 1.76 -8.30
N ALA A 23 7.08 1.89 -9.45
CA ALA A 23 7.18 3.06 -10.30
C ALA A 23 6.72 4.34 -9.55
N ILE A 24 5.57 4.28 -8.90
CA ILE A 24 5.01 5.43 -8.17
C ILE A 24 5.93 5.83 -7.02
N VAL A 25 6.36 4.90 -6.16
CA VAL A 25 7.26 5.23 -5.02
C VAL A 25 8.69 5.57 -5.44
N SER A 26 9.02 5.42 -6.73
CA SER A 26 10.29 5.84 -7.32
C SER A 26 10.19 7.18 -8.07
N GLY A 27 9.01 7.83 -8.06
CA GLY A 27 8.82 9.17 -8.59
C GLY A 27 8.32 9.23 -10.04
N ASP A 28 7.83 8.13 -10.61
CA ASP A 28 7.20 8.16 -11.95
C ASP A 28 5.86 8.90 -11.90
N ALA A 29 5.84 10.11 -12.47
CA ALA A 29 4.66 10.96 -12.51
C ALA A 29 3.53 10.37 -13.35
N ALA A 30 3.84 9.72 -14.47
CA ALA A 30 2.82 9.12 -15.35
C ALA A 30 2.15 7.92 -14.67
N ALA A 31 2.93 7.09 -13.96
CA ALA A 31 2.39 6.00 -13.17
C ALA A 31 1.49 6.52 -12.03
N LYS A 32 1.92 7.59 -11.35
CA LYS A 32 1.14 8.24 -10.29
C LYS A 32 -0.18 8.78 -10.83
N ASP A 33 -0.15 9.56 -11.91
CA ASP A 33 -1.34 10.18 -12.50
C ASP A 33 -2.32 9.13 -13.00
N LYS A 34 -1.82 8.06 -13.63
CA LYS A 34 -2.62 6.90 -14.01
C LYS A 34 -3.30 6.26 -12.79
N ALA A 35 -2.58 6.05 -11.69
CA ALA A 35 -3.16 5.47 -10.49
C ALA A 35 -4.23 6.37 -9.84
N PHE A 36 -4.07 7.70 -9.88
CA PHE A 36 -5.12 8.62 -9.41
C PHE A 36 -6.36 8.58 -10.31
N ALA A 37 -6.20 8.46 -11.63
CA ALA A 37 -7.31 8.39 -12.57
C ALA A 37 -8.02 7.01 -12.56
N GLU A 38 -7.26 5.93 -12.58
CA GLU A 38 -7.74 4.57 -12.82
C GLU A 38 -7.76 3.70 -11.56
N GLY A 39 -7.29 4.20 -10.42
CA GLY A 39 -7.09 3.43 -9.19
C GLY A 39 -5.81 2.60 -9.20
N LEU A 40 -5.39 2.19 -8.00
CA LEU A 40 -4.26 1.31 -7.78
C LEU A 40 -4.77 -0.10 -7.46
N TYR A 41 -4.32 -1.10 -8.20
CA TYR A 41 -4.69 -2.49 -7.94
C TYR A 41 -3.73 -3.12 -6.93
N ILE A 42 -4.30 -3.73 -5.90
CA ILE A 42 -3.60 -4.41 -4.82
C ILE A 42 -4.28 -5.76 -4.61
N ALA A 43 -3.56 -6.85 -4.90
CA ALA A 43 -4.06 -8.22 -4.79
C ALA A 43 -5.40 -8.42 -5.51
N GLY A 44 -5.49 -7.93 -6.76
CA GLY A 44 -6.66 -8.03 -7.62
C GLY A 44 -7.81 -7.07 -7.29
N SER A 45 -7.71 -6.26 -6.22
CA SER A 45 -8.75 -5.30 -5.84
C SER A 45 -8.33 -3.86 -6.17
N ARG A 46 -9.26 -3.06 -6.71
CA ARG A 46 -9.01 -1.65 -7.05
C ARG A 46 -9.19 -0.77 -5.81
N TYR A 47 -8.15 -0.01 -5.49
CA TYR A 47 -8.14 1.02 -4.45
C TYR A 47 -8.13 2.41 -5.09
N VAL A 48 -8.85 3.35 -4.50
CA VAL A 48 -8.82 4.77 -4.85
C VAL A 48 -7.63 5.41 -4.14
N MET A 49 -6.81 6.13 -4.90
CA MET A 49 -5.66 6.87 -4.36
C MET A 49 -6.14 7.99 -3.44
N ALA A 50 -5.55 8.06 -2.24
CA ALA A 50 -5.78 9.15 -1.28
C ALA A 50 -4.61 10.13 -1.26
N ARG A 51 -3.37 9.62 -1.32
CA ARG A 51 -2.14 10.41 -1.45
C ARG A 51 -1.01 9.56 -2.03
N ALA A 52 -0.06 10.21 -2.70
CA ALA A 52 1.17 9.60 -3.19
C ALA A 52 2.27 10.66 -3.24
N ASP A 53 3.05 10.73 -2.17
CA ASP A 53 4.01 11.81 -1.93
C ASP A 53 5.39 11.20 -1.64
N GLY A 54 6.36 11.53 -2.49
CA GLY A 54 7.73 11.04 -2.37
C GLY A 54 7.80 9.52 -2.39
N ARG A 55 8.09 8.93 -1.22
CA ARG A 55 8.32 7.49 -1.05
C ARG A 55 7.08 6.72 -0.60
N SER A 56 5.92 7.37 -0.43
CA SER A 56 4.77 6.77 0.23
C SER A 56 3.47 6.89 -0.56
N ILE A 57 2.63 5.86 -0.48
CA ILE A 57 1.30 5.79 -1.10
C ILE A 57 0.27 5.40 -0.05
N TYR A 58 -0.90 6.01 -0.17
CA TYR A 58 -2.08 5.62 0.59
C TYR A 58 -3.26 5.52 -0.35
N ALA A 59 -3.93 4.38 -0.30
CA ALA A 59 -5.08 4.10 -1.12
C ALA A 59 -6.16 3.38 -0.29
N ARG A 60 -7.43 3.53 -0.67
CA ARG A 60 -8.57 2.97 0.07
C ARG A 60 -9.61 2.34 -0.83
N GLN A 61 -10.32 1.34 -0.30
CA GLN A 61 -11.50 0.73 -0.91
C GLN A 61 -12.60 0.65 0.14
N GLY A 62 -13.53 1.61 0.13
CA GLY A 62 -14.51 1.75 1.20
C GLY A 62 -13.84 2.00 2.55
N ARG A 63 -13.97 1.03 3.47
CA ARG A 63 -13.36 1.05 4.81
C ARG A 63 -12.02 0.30 4.89
N LEU A 64 -11.63 -0.38 3.82
CA LEU A 64 -10.30 -1.01 3.69
C LEU A 64 -9.28 0.04 3.25
N GLY A 65 -8.03 -0.15 3.64
CA GLY A 65 -6.96 0.74 3.22
C GLY A 65 -5.60 0.08 3.19
N VAL A 66 -4.74 0.65 2.34
CA VAL A 66 -3.37 0.21 2.10
C VAL A 66 -2.45 1.41 2.28
N ALA A 67 -1.44 1.22 3.12
CA ALA A 67 -0.33 2.12 3.36
C ALA A 67 0.94 1.49 2.77
N ILE A 68 1.69 2.25 1.98
CA ILE A 68 2.92 1.78 1.33
C ILE A 68 4.01 2.82 1.58
N ALA A 69 5.21 2.37 1.96
CA ALA A 69 6.38 3.23 2.08
C ALA A 69 7.62 2.53 1.54
N LYS A 70 8.38 3.22 0.69
CA LYS A 70 9.67 2.76 0.17
C LYS A 70 10.78 3.04 1.18
N THR A 71 11.70 2.09 1.27
CA THR A 71 12.98 2.14 2.01
C THR A 71 14.14 2.21 1.00
N LYS A 72 15.39 1.99 1.39
CA LYS A 72 16.50 2.01 0.42
C LYS A 72 16.47 0.80 -0.53
N GLN A 73 16.00 -0.35 -0.05
CA GLN A 73 16.12 -1.66 -0.69
C GLN A 73 14.80 -2.44 -0.71
N ALA A 74 13.80 -2.05 0.08
CA ALA A 74 12.50 -2.70 0.16
C ALA A 74 11.32 -1.72 0.05
N ILE A 75 10.12 -2.27 -0.14
CA ILE A 75 8.86 -1.54 -0.07
C ILE A 75 8.00 -2.21 1.01
N VAL A 76 7.63 -1.45 2.03
CA VAL A 76 6.76 -1.91 3.11
C VAL A 76 5.32 -1.68 2.68
N VAL A 77 4.48 -2.71 2.81
CA VAL A 77 3.05 -2.67 2.48
C VAL A 77 2.25 -3.12 3.70
N GLY A 78 1.36 -2.25 4.18
CA GLY A 78 0.43 -2.54 5.27
C GLY A 78 -1.01 -2.40 4.83
N HIS A 79 -1.82 -3.42 5.06
CA HIS A 79 -3.26 -3.40 4.81
C HIS A 79 -4.04 -3.38 6.13
N HIS A 80 -5.12 -2.59 6.20
CA HIS A 80 -6.05 -2.62 7.32
C HIS A 80 -7.47 -2.98 6.86
N GLY A 81 -8.15 -3.77 7.69
CA GLY A 81 -9.55 -4.14 7.50
C GLY A 81 -10.54 -3.02 7.88
N GLU A 82 -11.84 -3.35 7.83
CA GLU A 82 -12.94 -2.40 8.02
C GLU A 82 -13.03 -1.79 9.43
N THR A 83 -12.49 -2.49 10.43
CA THR A 83 -12.40 -2.06 11.83
C THR A 83 -11.07 -1.36 12.13
N GLY A 84 -10.13 -1.38 11.18
CA GLY A 84 -8.83 -0.75 11.32
C GLY A 84 -8.90 0.78 11.17
N VAL A 85 -8.00 1.47 11.86
CA VAL A 85 -7.86 2.93 11.77
C VAL A 85 -6.78 3.26 10.74
N ALA A 86 -7.14 3.98 9.69
CA ALA A 86 -6.24 4.34 8.59
C ALA A 86 -4.97 5.06 9.07
N GLY A 87 -5.12 6.00 10.03
CA GLY A 87 -4.00 6.71 10.65
C GLY A 87 -2.98 5.77 11.29
N ASN A 88 -3.43 4.75 12.03
CA ASN A 88 -2.55 3.79 12.69
C ASN A 88 -1.77 2.95 11.67
N ALA A 89 -2.45 2.48 10.60
CA ALA A 89 -1.78 1.76 9.53
C ALA A 89 -0.70 2.62 8.88
N SER A 90 -1.00 3.91 8.61
CA SER A 90 -0.02 4.83 8.05
C SER A 90 1.18 5.07 8.93
N SER A 91 0.97 5.44 10.20
CA SER A 91 2.08 5.72 11.12
C SER A 91 2.94 4.49 11.37
N THR A 92 2.33 3.29 11.40
CA THR A 92 3.07 2.03 11.58
C THR A 92 3.94 1.71 10.37
N VAL A 93 3.41 1.84 9.15
CA VAL A 93 4.17 1.57 7.92
C VAL A 93 5.30 2.58 7.73
N GLU A 94 5.05 3.87 7.95
CA GLU A 94 6.10 4.89 7.88
C GLU A 94 7.19 4.67 8.93
N GLY A 95 6.80 4.44 10.19
CA GLY A 95 7.75 4.23 11.27
C GLY A 95 8.63 3.00 11.06
N LEU A 96 8.06 1.91 10.54
CA LEU A 96 8.85 0.74 10.15
C LEU A 96 9.79 1.05 8.98
N ALA A 97 9.32 1.78 7.97
CA ALA A 97 10.15 2.15 6.84
C ALA A 97 11.31 3.08 7.26
N ASP A 98 11.05 4.05 8.15
CA ASP A 98 12.08 4.94 8.72
C ASP A 98 13.12 4.17 9.52
N TYR A 99 12.66 3.21 10.34
CA TYR A 99 13.56 2.32 11.07
C TYR A 99 14.47 1.53 10.12
N LEU A 100 13.90 0.91 9.09
CA LEU A 100 14.66 0.15 8.09
C LEU A 100 15.69 1.02 7.36
N ILE A 101 15.30 2.23 6.95
CA ILE A 101 16.20 3.22 6.35
C ILE A 101 17.38 3.55 7.28
N GLY A 102 17.09 3.74 8.58
CA GLY A 102 18.09 3.97 9.62
C GLY A 102 19.05 2.80 9.81
N GLN A 103 18.58 1.57 9.59
CA GLN A 103 19.40 0.35 9.61
C GLN A 103 20.12 0.07 8.28
N GLY A 104 19.96 0.92 7.26
CA GLY A 104 20.61 0.75 5.96
C GLY A 104 19.81 -0.02 4.91
N TYR A 105 18.57 -0.37 5.23
CA TYR A 105 17.63 -1.07 4.34
C TYR A 105 16.69 -0.13 3.59
#